data_AF-V5G948-F1
#
_entry.id   AF-V5G948-F1
#
_cell.length_a   1.000
_cell.length_b   1.000
_cell.length_c   1.000
_cell.angle_alpha   90.00
_cell.angle_beta   90.00
_cell.angle_gamma   90.00
#
_symmetry.space_group_name_H-M   'P 1'
#
loop_
_entity.id
_entity.type
_entity.pdbx_description
1 polymer ?
#
loop_
_entity_poly.entity_id
_entity_poly.type
_entity_poly.pdbx_seq_one_letter_code
_entity_poly.pdbx_strand_id
1 'polypeptide(L)'
;MGCRGLWDLYIHGKRYRLCHPRGRITYPDDIFTLQTLREPLDKPDFLEQWEVVPCPSPLNTSLDYVYTVDHDAGLFTISMWGELNGSLAPAVTLFDLTEIYNATGVSLEKVRQESQFSFRDNVIETEEIESKLLVLERLDIQLGMPTPLNELQERFFADFVFQWRFYIDDPLTWTYSSSAFKIFCIAVLRLAAWDFEVVFDDPNAELPISFKSIPSWSYSKADIYWFHGYLVVLQEDIRSASMIENAISQAKAYTDNLDTRHDIVHLILLSPHHVIFA
;
A
#
# COMPACT_ATOMS: atom_id res chain seq x y z
N MET A 1 21.28 -16.24 17.94
CA MET A 1 20.79 -14.89 17.59
C MET A 1 19.35 -15.06 17.15
N GLY A 2 18.44 -14.20 17.60
CA GLY A 2 17.03 -14.30 17.20
C GLY A 2 16.80 -13.58 15.88
N CYS A 3 15.88 -14.09 15.07
CA CYS A 3 15.46 -13.46 13.83
C CYS A 3 14.46 -12.33 14.13
N ARG A 4 14.50 -11.26 13.31
CA ARG A 4 13.58 -10.11 13.45
C ARG A 4 12.55 -10.08 12.33
N GLY A 5 11.30 -9.81 12.68
CA GLY A 5 10.21 -9.75 11.74
C GLY A 5 8.85 -9.62 12.41
N LEU A 6 7.82 -9.79 11.60
CA LEU A 6 6.42 -9.77 11.99
C LEU A 6 5.61 -10.65 11.04
N TRP A 7 4.36 -10.89 11.43
CA TRP A 7 3.39 -11.57 10.61
C TRP A 7 2.25 -10.64 10.23
N ASP A 8 1.86 -10.67 8.96
CA ASP A 8 0.61 -10.13 8.46
C ASP A 8 -0.31 -11.28 8.06
N LEU A 9 -1.61 -11.14 8.32
CA LEU A 9 -2.64 -12.11 7.99
C LEU A 9 -3.80 -11.38 7.30
N TYR A 10 -4.23 -11.91 6.17
CA TYR A 10 -5.44 -11.47 5.48
C TYR A 10 -6.43 -12.63 5.42
N ILE A 11 -7.59 -12.44 6.04
CA ILE A 11 -8.64 -13.45 6.12
C ILE A 11 -10.02 -12.78 6.19
N HIS A 12 -10.96 -13.29 5.40
CA HIS A 12 -12.35 -12.80 5.34
C HIS A 12 -12.43 -11.28 5.10
N GLY A 13 -11.58 -10.75 4.23
CA GLY A 13 -11.54 -9.31 3.91
C GLY A 13 -10.97 -8.41 5.00
N LYS A 14 -10.36 -8.96 6.06
CA LYS A 14 -9.75 -8.20 7.16
C LYS A 14 -8.25 -8.48 7.26
N ARG A 15 -7.49 -7.44 7.60
CA ARG A 15 -6.04 -7.52 7.81
C ARG A 15 -5.72 -7.50 9.29
N TYR A 16 -4.77 -8.35 9.65
CA TYR A 16 -4.27 -8.50 11.00
C TYR A 16 -2.75 -8.53 11.00
N ARG A 17 -2.16 -8.17 12.13
CA ARG A 17 -0.72 -8.18 12.34
C ARG A 17 -0.37 -8.80 13.68
N LEU A 18 0.60 -9.69 13.69
CA LEU A 18 1.22 -10.21 14.90
C LEU A 18 2.67 -9.74 14.97
N CYS A 19 2.95 -8.88 15.95
CA CYS A 19 4.25 -8.22 16.09
C CYS A 19 4.73 -8.29 17.54
N HIS A 20 5.81 -9.02 17.79
CA HIS A 20 6.45 -9.02 19.09
C HIS A 20 7.07 -7.64 19.39
N PRO A 21 7.08 -7.12 20.63
CA PRO A 21 7.59 -5.78 20.92
C PRO A 21 9.04 -5.51 20.52
N ARG A 22 9.86 -6.56 20.44
CA ARG A 22 11.26 -6.53 19.96
C ARG A 22 11.43 -7.07 18.54
N GLY A 23 10.32 -7.22 17.80
CA GLY A 23 10.25 -7.81 16.47
C GLY A 23 10.76 -9.24 16.41
N ARG A 24 10.70 -10.04 17.47
CA ARG A 24 11.28 -11.39 17.47
C ARG A 24 10.38 -12.37 16.74
N ILE A 25 10.96 -13.11 15.79
CA ILE A 25 10.34 -14.23 15.08
C ILE A 25 11.33 -15.39 14.97
N THR A 26 10.86 -16.49 14.38
CA THR A 26 11.64 -17.65 13.98
C THR A 26 11.96 -17.60 12.49
N TYR A 27 13.00 -18.33 12.07
CA TYR A 27 13.40 -18.39 10.66
C TYR A 27 12.37 -19.12 9.80
N PRO A 28 12.35 -18.93 8.46
CA PRO A 28 11.38 -19.58 7.59
C PRO A 28 11.29 -21.10 7.81
N ASP A 29 12.43 -21.80 7.82
CA ASP A 29 12.49 -23.27 7.95
C ASP A 29 12.23 -23.80 9.38
N ASP A 30 11.95 -22.94 10.35
CA ASP A 30 11.71 -23.36 11.72
C ASP A 30 10.32 -23.98 11.88
N ILE A 31 10.24 -25.08 12.66
CA ILE A 31 8.99 -25.76 12.97
C ILE A 31 7.98 -24.80 13.61
N PHE A 32 8.43 -23.87 14.44
CA PHE A 32 7.57 -22.86 15.07
C PHE A 32 6.97 -21.88 14.06
N THR A 33 7.69 -21.57 12.98
CA THR A 33 7.16 -20.74 11.87
C THR A 33 6.02 -21.48 11.18
N LEU A 34 6.21 -22.77 10.86
CA LEU A 34 5.16 -23.60 10.26
C LEU A 34 3.95 -23.79 11.19
N GLN A 35 4.16 -23.90 12.50
CA GLN A 35 3.07 -23.94 13.47
C GLN A 35 2.30 -22.63 13.50
N THR A 36 2.98 -21.50 13.57
CA THR A 36 2.36 -20.16 13.55
C THR A 36 1.58 -19.91 12.25
N LEU A 37 2.08 -20.42 11.12
CA LEU A 37 1.38 -20.37 9.84
C LEU A 37 0.08 -21.19 9.85
N ARG A 38 0.07 -22.37 10.50
CA ARG A 38 -1.08 -23.29 10.53
C ARG A 38 -2.16 -22.86 11.51
N GLU A 39 -1.81 -22.19 12.60
CA GLU A 39 -2.79 -21.77 13.62
C GLU A 39 -3.98 -20.97 13.05
N PRO A 40 -3.79 -19.92 12.22
CA PRO A 40 -4.89 -19.21 11.59
C PRO A 40 -5.68 -20.04 10.57
N LEU A 41 -5.04 -21.04 9.94
CA LEU A 41 -5.69 -21.95 8.98
C LEU A 41 -6.62 -22.93 9.70
N ASP A 42 -6.17 -23.49 10.81
CA ASP A 42 -6.91 -24.48 11.60
C ASP A 42 -7.99 -23.83 12.47
N LYS A 43 -7.75 -22.61 12.94
CA LYS A 43 -8.61 -21.87 13.89
C LYS A 43 -8.74 -20.40 13.48
N PRO A 44 -9.45 -20.11 12.38
CA PRO A 44 -9.58 -18.74 11.86
C PRO A 44 -10.29 -17.77 12.82
N ASP A 45 -11.06 -18.29 13.78
CA ASP A 45 -11.77 -17.48 14.78
C ASP A 45 -10.88 -17.10 15.99
N PHE A 46 -9.68 -17.69 16.13
CA PHE A 46 -8.84 -17.52 17.32
C PHE A 46 -7.67 -16.56 17.07
N LEU A 47 -7.98 -15.26 16.98
CA LEU A 47 -7.03 -14.20 16.62
C LEU A 47 -6.74 -13.21 17.77
N GLU A 48 -6.88 -13.61 19.04
CA GLU A 48 -6.77 -12.70 20.20
C GLU A 48 -5.42 -11.96 20.31
N GLN A 49 -4.33 -12.56 19.84
CA GLN A 49 -2.99 -11.96 19.86
C GLN A 49 -2.69 -11.09 18.64
N TRP A 50 -3.58 -11.09 17.64
CA TRP A 50 -3.41 -10.37 16.40
C TRP A 50 -4.08 -9.00 16.48
N GLU A 51 -3.35 -7.96 16.11
CA GLU A 51 -3.85 -6.60 16.01
C GLU A 51 -4.58 -6.41 14.67
N VAL A 52 -5.76 -5.79 14.66
CA VAL A 52 -6.42 -5.40 13.40
C VAL A 52 -5.71 -4.20 12.81
N VAL A 53 -5.30 -4.29 11.54
CA VAL A 53 -4.53 -3.23 10.87
C VAL A 53 -5.19 -2.78 9.58
N PRO A 54 -5.10 -1.49 9.21
CA PRO A 54 -5.74 -0.96 8.00
C PRO A 54 -5.00 -1.32 6.71
N CYS A 55 -3.70 -1.63 6.77
CA CYS A 55 -2.88 -1.98 5.61
C CYS A 55 -1.76 -2.97 5.97
N PRO A 56 -1.19 -3.66 4.96
CA PRO A 56 -0.05 -4.56 5.16
C PRO A 56 1.15 -3.82 5.75
N SER A 57 1.95 -4.52 6.54
CA SER A 57 3.18 -3.99 7.11
C SER A 57 4.31 -4.04 6.07
N PRO A 58 5.15 -3.00 5.97
CA PRO A 58 6.24 -2.97 5.01
C PRO A 58 7.45 -3.73 5.55
N LEU A 59 8.35 -4.08 4.64
CA LEU A 59 9.67 -4.54 5.03
C LEU A 59 10.53 -3.37 5.55
N ASN A 60 10.61 -3.23 6.87
CA ASN A 60 11.45 -2.22 7.51
C ASN A 60 12.92 -2.70 7.61
N THR A 61 13.90 -1.80 7.55
CA THR A 61 15.34 -2.16 7.69
C THR A 61 15.71 -2.78 9.03
N SER A 62 14.88 -2.60 10.06
CA SER A 62 15.07 -3.24 11.37
C SER A 62 14.55 -4.68 11.43
N LEU A 63 13.89 -5.16 10.36
CA LEU A 63 13.37 -6.51 10.23
C LEU A 63 14.18 -7.30 9.21
N ASP A 64 14.29 -8.60 9.46
CA ASP A 64 14.92 -9.55 8.55
C ASP A 64 13.85 -10.18 7.63
N TYR A 65 12.63 -10.40 8.13
CA TYR A 65 11.49 -10.92 7.35
C TYR A 65 10.16 -10.25 7.69
N VAL A 66 9.27 -10.21 6.71
CA VAL A 66 7.82 -10.02 6.89
C VAL A 66 7.12 -11.23 6.29
N TYR A 67 6.34 -11.93 7.10
CA TYR A 67 5.57 -13.09 6.68
C TYR A 67 4.12 -12.69 6.45
N THR A 68 3.62 -12.81 5.23
CA THR A 68 2.23 -12.49 4.90
C THR A 68 1.46 -13.75 4.54
N VAL A 69 0.42 -14.05 5.30
CA VAL A 69 -0.51 -15.15 5.07
C VAL A 69 -1.77 -14.58 4.45
N ASP A 70 -2.00 -14.81 3.16
CA ASP A 70 -3.24 -14.46 2.48
C ASP A 70 -4.11 -15.70 2.35
N HIS A 71 -5.00 -15.88 3.32
CA HIS A 71 -5.94 -17.01 3.35
C HIS A 71 -6.96 -16.93 2.21
N ASP A 72 -7.40 -15.72 1.86
CA ASP A 72 -8.42 -15.52 0.83
C ASP A 72 -7.86 -15.83 -0.58
N ALA A 73 -6.58 -15.55 -0.81
CA ALA A 73 -5.88 -15.87 -2.07
C ALA A 73 -5.17 -17.23 -2.07
N GLY A 74 -5.04 -17.90 -0.92
CA GLY A 74 -4.32 -19.17 -0.81
C GLY A 74 -2.79 -19.02 -0.89
N LEU A 75 -2.24 -17.86 -0.52
CA LEU A 75 -0.82 -17.53 -0.72
C LEU A 75 -0.10 -17.27 0.60
N PHE A 76 1.13 -17.76 0.70
CA PHE A 76 2.09 -17.39 1.72
C PHE A 76 3.25 -16.64 1.09
N THR A 77 3.55 -15.47 1.63
CA THR A 77 4.58 -14.57 1.11
C THR A 77 5.65 -14.35 2.17
N ILE A 78 6.91 -14.49 1.78
CA ILE A 78 8.05 -14.07 2.58
C ILE A 78 8.69 -12.87 1.89
N SER A 79 8.61 -11.71 2.53
CA SER A 79 9.34 -10.51 2.13
C SER A 79 10.62 -10.39 2.96
N MET A 80 11.75 -10.17 2.30
CA MET A 80 13.07 -10.05 2.92
C MET A 80 13.97 -9.11 2.11
N TRP A 81 15.08 -8.66 2.68
CA TRP A 81 16.05 -7.85 1.94
C TRP A 81 16.92 -8.74 1.05
N GLY A 82 16.96 -8.43 -0.24
CA GLY A 82 17.85 -9.05 -1.23
C GLY A 82 18.83 -8.02 -1.80
N GLU A 83 19.86 -8.50 -2.51
CA GLU A 83 20.79 -7.65 -3.24
C GLU A 83 20.42 -7.64 -4.73
N LEU A 84 20.14 -6.45 -5.27
CA LEU A 84 19.87 -6.21 -6.68
C LEU A 84 20.80 -5.11 -7.18
N ASN A 85 21.61 -5.42 -8.20
CA ASN A 85 22.57 -4.47 -8.80
C ASN A 85 23.49 -3.77 -7.77
N GLY A 86 23.91 -4.49 -6.72
CA GLY A 86 24.76 -3.96 -5.65
C GLY A 86 24.05 -3.07 -4.62
N SER A 87 22.72 -2.96 -4.68
CA SER A 87 21.89 -2.24 -3.71
C SER A 87 20.93 -3.19 -2.99
N LEU A 88 20.63 -2.90 -1.73
CA LEU A 88 19.59 -3.63 -0.99
C LEU A 88 18.21 -3.25 -1.53
N ALA A 89 17.43 -4.25 -1.93
CA ALA A 89 16.08 -4.10 -2.43
C ALA A 89 15.14 -5.12 -1.76
N PRO A 90 13.85 -4.79 -1.58
CA PRO A 90 12.87 -5.77 -1.14
C PRO A 90 12.79 -6.94 -2.14
N ALA A 91 12.91 -8.15 -1.62
CA ALA A 91 12.78 -9.38 -2.37
C ALA A 91 11.62 -10.20 -1.79
N VAL A 92 10.86 -10.83 -2.67
CA VAL A 92 9.65 -11.55 -2.30
C VAL A 92 9.74 -12.99 -2.77
N THR A 93 9.32 -13.91 -1.90
CA THR A 93 9.17 -15.33 -2.20
C THR A 93 7.73 -15.74 -1.94
N LEU A 94 7.07 -16.32 -2.95
CA LEU A 94 5.68 -16.74 -2.90
C LEU A 94 5.57 -18.26 -2.82
N PHE A 95 4.60 -18.72 -2.03
CA PHE A 95 4.29 -20.12 -1.83
C PHE A 95 2.78 -20.33 -1.87
N ASP A 96 2.35 -21.47 -2.41
CA ASP A 96 0.96 -21.92 -2.28
C ASP A 96 0.72 -22.48 -0.87
N LEU A 97 -0.30 -21.97 -0.18
CA LEU A 97 -0.63 -22.41 1.18
C LEU A 97 -1.01 -23.90 1.23
N THR A 98 -1.63 -24.43 0.18
CA THR A 98 -2.05 -25.83 0.12
C THR A 98 -0.84 -26.77 0.06
N GLU A 99 0.23 -26.37 -0.63
CA GLU A 99 1.47 -27.13 -0.69
C GLU A 99 2.17 -27.17 0.67
N ILE A 100 2.23 -26.04 1.38
CA ILE A 100 2.83 -25.96 2.72
C ILE A 100 2.01 -26.73 3.76
N TYR A 101 0.68 -26.71 3.65
CA TYR A 101 -0.20 -27.43 4.56
C TYR A 101 -0.04 -28.95 4.40
N ASN A 102 -0.01 -29.44 3.16
CA ASN A 102 0.12 -30.87 2.85
C ASN A 102 1.55 -31.41 3.02
N ALA A 103 2.55 -30.54 2.97
CA ALA A 103 3.93 -30.87 3.24
C ALA A 103 4.16 -31.25 4.71
N THR A 104 4.23 -32.55 5.01
CA THR A 104 4.76 -33.04 6.29
C THR A 104 6.29 -32.95 6.29
N GLY A 105 6.83 -31.77 6.58
CA GLY A 105 8.27 -31.58 6.81
C GLY A 105 9.09 -31.12 5.60
N VAL A 106 8.47 -30.41 4.64
CA VAL A 106 9.25 -29.76 3.58
C VAL A 106 9.99 -28.56 4.17
N SER A 107 11.31 -28.55 4.00
CA SER A 107 12.12 -27.35 4.24
C SER A 107 11.68 -26.28 3.26
N LEU A 108 11.30 -25.11 3.76
CA LEU A 108 10.99 -23.93 2.94
C LEU A 108 12.12 -23.65 1.94
N GLU A 109 13.37 -23.97 2.26
CA GLU A 109 14.52 -23.94 1.33
C GLU A 109 14.34 -24.77 0.05
N LYS A 110 13.69 -25.94 0.09
CA LYS A 110 13.44 -26.76 -1.13
C LYS A 110 12.38 -26.12 -2.02
N VAL A 111 11.31 -25.59 -1.43
CA VAL A 111 10.27 -24.88 -2.19
C VAL A 111 10.79 -23.52 -2.66
N ARG A 112 11.69 -22.89 -1.90
CA ARG A 112 12.36 -21.63 -2.26
C ARG A 112 13.19 -21.74 -3.54
N GLN A 113 13.80 -22.90 -3.80
CA GLN A 113 14.51 -23.17 -5.06
C GLN A 113 13.57 -23.31 -6.26
N GLU A 114 12.31 -23.68 -6.03
CA GLU A 114 11.27 -23.84 -7.06
C GLU A 114 10.39 -22.57 -7.21
N SER A 115 10.37 -21.72 -6.17
CA SER A 115 9.60 -20.48 -6.13
C SER A 115 10.24 -19.38 -6.98
N GLN A 116 9.39 -18.53 -7.59
CA GLN A 116 9.85 -17.40 -8.38
C GLN A 116 10.43 -16.32 -7.46
N PHE A 117 11.76 -16.22 -7.42
CA PHE A 117 12.44 -15.07 -6.84
C PHE A 117 12.16 -13.87 -7.74
N SER A 118 11.30 -12.96 -7.29
CA SER A 118 10.95 -11.77 -8.06
C SER A 118 11.33 -10.54 -7.24
N PHE A 119 12.25 -9.76 -7.81
CA PHE A 119 12.20 -8.33 -7.61
C PHE A 119 11.03 -7.84 -8.47
N ARG A 120 9.97 -7.32 -7.86
CA ARG A 120 8.92 -6.65 -8.64
C ARG A 120 9.50 -5.32 -9.09
N ASP A 121 10.11 -5.33 -10.26
CA ASP A 121 10.43 -4.14 -11.00
C ASP A 121 9.11 -3.46 -11.38
N ASN A 122 8.79 -2.34 -10.72
CA ASN A 122 7.79 -1.39 -11.20
C ASN A 122 8.35 -0.57 -12.39
N VAL A 123 9.22 -1.16 -13.21
CA VAL A 123 9.63 -0.54 -14.47
C VAL A 123 8.50 -0.78 -15.45
N ILE A 124 7.55 0.14 -15.45
CA ILE A 124 6.68 0.32 -16.60
C ILE A 124 7.62 0.68 -17.74
N GLU A 125 7.78 -0.24 -18.70
CA GLU A 125 8.19 0.15 -20.04
C GLU A 125 7.28 1.29 -20.45
N THR A 126 7.85 2.48 -20.59
CA THR A 126 7.20 3.63 -21.20
C THR A 126 6.94 3.27 -22.67
N GLU A 127 5.97 2.40 -22.93
CA GLU A 127 5.37 2.31 -24.25
C GLU A 127 4.73 3.67 -24.51
N GLU A 128 5.33 4.42 -25.44
CA GLU A 128 4.74 5.64 -25.97
C GLU A 128 3.31 5.33 -26.39
N ILE A 129 2.36 5.85 -25.62
CA ILE A 129 0.94 5.67 -25.91
C ILE A 129 0.66 6.44 -27.20
N GLU A 130 0.57 5.73 -28.33
CA GLU A 130 -0.14 6.19 -29.52
C GLU A 130 -1.63 6.34 -29.18
N SER A 131 -1.95 7.46 -28.55
CA SER A 131 -3.28 7.81 -28.14
C SER A 131 -3.88 8.72 -29.20
N LYS A 132 -4.91 8.22 -29.91
CA LYS A 132 -6.01 9.08 -30.34
C LYS A 132 -6.73 9.55 -29.07
N LEU A 133 -6.08 10.44 -28.33
CA LEU A 133 -6.50 10.91 -27.03
C LEU A 133 -7.73 11.81 -27.23
N LEU A 134 -8.80 11.52 -26.50
CA LEU A 134 -9.86 12.49 -26.20
C LEU A 134 -9.19 13.84 -25.92
N VAL A 135 -9.71 14.95 -26.45
CA VAL A 135 -9.15 16.28 -26.16
C VAL A 135 -9.44 16.60 -24.68
N LEU A 136 -8.64 16.03 -23.78
CA LEU A 136 -8.57 16.38 -22.38
C LEU A 136 -7.82 17.71 -22.34
N GLU A 137 -8.50 18.75 -21.88
CA GLU A 137 -7.92 20.08 -21.78
C GLU A 137 -6.72 20.00 -20.85
N ARG A 138 -5.53 20.28 -21.37
CA ARG A 138 -4.29 20.21 -20.59
C ARG A 138 -4.38 21.25 -19.48
N LEU A 139 -4.40 20.81 -18.22
CA LEU A 139 -4.35 21.72 -17.08
C LEU A 139 -3.06 22.54 -17.16
N ASP A 140 -3.18 23.81 -17.52
CA ASP A 140 -2.06 24.76 -17.54
C ASP A 140 -1.92 25.39 -16.17
N ILE A 141 -1.08 24.79 -15.32
CA ILE A 141 -0.73 25.37 -14.03
C ILE A 141 0.45 26.31 -14.24
N GLN A 142 0.20 27.62 -14.13
CA GLN A 142 1.29 28.60 -14.07
C GLN A 142 1.97 28.53 -12.71
N LEU A 143 3.12 27.85 -12.67
CA LEU A 143 3.97 27.81 -11.49
C LEU A 143 4.70 29.15 -11.37
N GLY A 144 4.32 29.94 -10.36
CA GLY A 144 5.05 31.14 -9.96
C GLY A 144 6.32 30.81 -9.17
N MET A 145 7.05 31.85 -8.72
CA MET A 145 8.12 31.67 -7.75
C MET A 145 7.56 31.04 -6.46
N PRO A 146 8.23 30.01 -5.89
CA PRO A 146 7.80 29.42 -4.62
C PRO A 146 7.64 30.49 -3.55
N THR A 147 6.52 30.46 -2.85
CA THR A 147 6.29 31.28 -1.66
C THR A 147 6.86 30.59 -0.42
N PRO A 148 7.07 31.31 0.69
CA PRO A 148 7.43 30.68 1.97
C PRO A 148 6.45 29.59 2.42
N LEU A 149 5.18 29.67 2.01
CA LEU A 149 4.19 28.62 2.27
C LEU A 149 4.48 27.36 1.45
N ASN A 150 4.94 27.50 0.21
CA ASN A 150 5.36 26.36 -0.61
C ASN A 150 6.59 25.67 -0.03
N GLU A 151 7.55 26.43 0.49
CA GLU A 151 8.72 25.87 1.19
C GLU A 151 8.30 25.08 2.44
N LEU A 152 7.34 25.59 3.20
CA LEU A 152 6.80 24.86 4.35
C LEU A 152 6.08 23.58 3.93
N GLN A 153 5.29 23.63 2.86
CA GLN A 153 4.60 22.46 2.30
C GLN A 153 5.57 21.37 1.88
N GLU A 154 6.66 21.76 1.22
CA GLU A 154 7.71 20.85 0.77
C GLU A 154 8.37 20.15 1.96
N ARG A 155 8.65 20.87 3.05
CA ARG A 155 9.19 20.27 4.27
C ARG A 155 8.24 19.26 4.91
N PHE A 156 6.95 19.58 5.01
CA PHE A 156 5.96 18.62 5.50
C PHE A 156 5.88 17.38 4.61
N PHE A 157 5.98 17.55 3.29
CA PHE A 157 6.00 16.44 2.35
C PHE A 157 7.25 15.58 2.50
N ALA A 158 8.43 16.20 2.62
CA ALA A 158 9.69 15.49 2.84
C ALA A 158 9.66 14.69 4.14
N ASP A 159 9.17 15.28 5.24
CA ASP A 159 9.03 14.61 6.53
C ASP A 159 8.02 13.47 6.46
N PHE A 160 6.89 13.66 5.77
CA PHE A 160 5.88 12.62 5.54
C PHE A 160 6.47 11.44 4.77
N VAL A 161 7.14 11.71 3.64
CA VAL A 161 7.79 10.66 2.83
C VAL A 161 8.84 9.95 3.66
N PHE A 162 9.66 10.67 4.44
CA PHE A 162 10.69 10.06 5.27
C PHE A 162 10.11 9.13 6.36
N GLN A 163 9.03 9.55 7.02
CA GLN A 163 8.37 8.73 8.05
C GLN A 163 7.81 7.43 7.47
N TRP A 164 7.19 7.51 6.30
CA TRP A 164 6.50 6.38 5.67
C TRP A 164 7.29 5.71 4.55
N ARG A 165 8.58 6.02 4.41
CA ARG A 165 9.44 5.55 3.32
C ARG A 165 9.40 4.05 3.12
N PHE A 166 9.29 3.24 4.17
CA PHE A 166 9.22 1.80 4.00
C PHE A 166 7.93 1.31 3.35
N TYR A 167 6.83 2.03 3.53
CA TYR A 167 5.62 1.76 2.75
C TYR A 167 5.76 2.31 1.34
N ILE A 168 6.29 3.53 1.17
CA ILE A 168 6.43 4.20 -0.12
C ILE A 168 7.48 3.53 -1.03
N ASP A 169 8.51 2.93 -0.48
CA ASP A 169 9.57 2.28 -1.25
C ASP A 169 9.25 0.80 -1.50
N ASP A 170 8.23 0.25 -0.85
CA ASP A 170 7.81 -1.14 -1.04
C ASP A 170 6.91 -1.28 -2.29
N PRO A 171 7.35 -1.99 -3.35
CA PRO A 171 6.56 -2.16 -4.57
C PRO A 171 5.21 -2.82 -4.35
N LEU A 172 5.05 -3.63 -3.28
CA LEU A 172 3.80 -4.33 -2.99
C LEU A 172 2.69 -3.36 -2.55
N THR A 173 3.06 -2.20 -2.01
CA THR A 173 2.09 -1.22 -1.54
C THR A 173 1.50 -0.39 -2.68
N TRP A 174 2.18 -0.26 -3.82
CA TRP A 174 1.79 0.54 -4.99
C TRP A 174 0.95 -0.21 -6.02
N THR A 175 -0.06 -0.92 -5.53
CA THR A 175 -1.07 -1.57 -6.37
C THR A 175 -2.43 -0.98 -6.06
N TYR A 176 -3.34 -0.92 -7.04
CA TYR A 176 -4.68 -0.37 -6.82
C TYR A 176 -5.48 -1.13 -5.73
N SER A 177 -5.24 -2.43 -5.62
CA SER A 177 -5.85 -3.30 -4.60
C SER A 177 -5.23 -3.12 -3.20
N SER A 178 -4.06 -2.49 -3.10
CA SER A 178 -3.41 -2.21 -1.83
C SER A 178 -4.15 -1.11 -1.08
N SER A 179 -4.47 -1.35 0.20
CA SER A 179 -5.03 -0.28 1.04
C SER A 179 -3.98 0.75 1.41
N ALA A 180 -2.68 0.38 1.43
CA ALA A 180 -1.61 1.33 1.66
C ALA A 180 -1.63 2.40 0.57
N PHE A 181 -1.71 2.03 -0.71
CA PHE A 181 -1.84 2.98 -1.82
C PHE A 181 -2.99 3.97 -1.59
N LYS A 182 -4.20 3.46 -1.29
CA LYS A 182 -5.38 4.29 -1.06
C LYS A 182 -5.22 5.25 0.12
N ILE A 183 -4.62 4.77 1.21
CA ILE A 183 -4.30 5.57 2.39
C ILE A 183 -3.31 6.69 2.03
N PHE A 184 -2.24 6.36 1.28
CA PHE A 184 -1.24 7.34 0.87
C PHE A 184 -1.79 8.39 -0.11
N CYS A 185 -2.66 8.00 -1.05
CA CYS A 185 -3.35 8.96 -1.91
C CYS A 185 -4.11 10.00 -1.09
N ILE A 186 -4.92 9.55 -0.12
CA ILE A 186 -5.66 10.46 0.77
C ILE A 186 -4.70 11.31 1.60
N ALA A 187 -3.67 10.73 2.20
CA ALA A 187 -2.73 11.48 3.03
C ALA A 187 -2.01 12.58 2.24
N VAL A 188 -1.55 12.29 1.02
CA VAL A 188 -0.91 13.26 0.12
C VAL A 188 -1.88 14.40 -0.22
N LEU A 189 -3.15 14.10 -0.46
CA LEU A 189 -4.14 15.11 -0.83
C LEU A 189 -4.59 15.96 0.35
N ARG A 190 -4.69 15.38 1.55
CA ARG A 190 -4.90 16.15 2.78
C ARG A 190 -3.74 17.11 3.02
N LEU A 191 -2.51 16.62 2.87
CA LEU A 191 -1.30 17.44 2.95
C LEU A 191 -1.28 18.56 1.89
N ALA A 192 -1.63 18.23 0.64
CA ALA A 192 -1.72 19.21 -0.44
C ALA A 192 -2.81 20.27 -0.18
N ALA A 193 -3.87 19.89 0.55
CA ALA A 193 -4.98 20.76 0.87
C ALA A 193 -4.80 21.58 2.15
N TRP A 194 -3.68 21.43 2.86
CA TRP A 194 -3.49 21.97 4.22
C TRP A 194 -4.60 21.50 5.19
N ASP A 195 -5.16 20.31 4.94
CA ASP A 195 -6.19 19.70 5.78
C ASP A 195 -5.52 18.90 6.92
N PHE A 196 -5.26 19.61 8.02
CA PHE A 196 -4.59 19.06 9.18
C PHE A 196 -5.49 19.06 10.41
N GLU A 197 -5.45 17.96 11.14
CA GLU A 197 -6.02 17.85 12.48
C GLU A 197 -4.91 18.06 13.52
N VAL A 198 -5.09 19.04 14.39
CA VAL A 198 -4.16 19.27 15.50
C VAL A 198 -4.60 18.42 16.68
N VAL A 199 -3.84 17.35 16.94
CA VAL A 199 -4.03 16.50 18.12
C VAL A 199 -3.10 16.98 19.22
N PHE A 200 -3.65 17.24 20.41
CA PHE A 200 -2.90 17.74 21.58
C PHE A 200 -2.38 16.62 22.48
N ASP A 201 -2.11 15.44 21.91
CA ASP A 201 -1.74 14.26 22.70
C ASP A 201 -0.23 14.13 22.97
N ASP A 202 0.06 13.27 23.97
CA ASP A 202 1.31 12.98 24.67
C ASP A 202 2.58 13.65 24.07
N PRO A 203 3.24 14.57 24.79
CA PRO A 203 4.53 15.14 24.36
C PRO A 203 5.65 14.11 24.17
N ASN A 204 5.44 12.86 24.59
CA ASN A 204 6.34 11.72 24.38
C ASN A 204 5.90 10.77 23.26
N ALA A 205 4.90 11.13 22.45
CA ALA A 205 4.49 10.30 21.32
C ALA A 205 5.69 10.01 20.41
N GLU A 206 6.01 8.73 20.25
CA GLU A 206 7.10 8.30 19.36
C GLU A 206 6.74 8.65 17.91
N LEU A 207 7.72 9.18 17.16
CA LEU A 207 7.55 9.39 15.72
C LEU A 207 7.27 8.06 15.01
N PRO A 208 6.43 8.03 13.97
CA PRO A 208 5.99 6.80 13.30
C PRO A 208 7.07 6.18 12.38
N ILE A 209 8.32 6.13 12.82
CA ILE A 209 9.49 5.64 12.09
C ILE A 209 9.76 4.16 12.40
N SER A 210 9.19 3.67 13.51
CA SER A 210 9.34 2.28 13.96
C SER A 210 8.62 1.30 13.03
N PHE A 211 9.09 0.06 12.95
CA PHE A 211 8.43 -1.05 12.25
C PHE A 211 7.02 -1.37 12.77
N LYS A 212 6.66 -0.86 13.96
CA LYS A 212 5.31 -1.00 14.53
C LYS A 212 4.32 0.04 14.00
N SER A 213 4.81 1.12 13.39
CA SER A 213 3.97 2.24 12.97
C SER A 213 3.12 1.85 11.76
N ILE A 214 1.83 2.22 11.78
CA ILE A 214 0.90 1.94 10.70
C ILE A 214 0.13 3.20 10.31
N PRO A 215 0.03 3.54 9.02
CA PRO A 215 -0.86 4.58 8.53
C PRO A 215 -2.30 4.30 8.93
N SER A 216 -2.97 5.25 9.58
CA SER A 216 -4.34 5.07 10.09
C SER A 216 -5.39 5.98 9.46
N TRP A 217 -5.04 6.75 8.42
CA TRP A 217 -5.99 7.59 7.72
C TRP A 217 -7.07 6.77 7.03
N SER A 218 -8.34 7.14 7.24
CA SER A 218 -9.47 6.52 6.55
C SER A 218 -9.54 6.98 5.09
N TYR A 219 -9.85 6.06 4.18
CA TYR A 219 -10.14 6.37 2.78
C TYR A 219 -11.57 5.94 2.41
N SER A 220 -12.13 6.58 1.39
CA SER A 220 -13.46 6.26 0.88
C SER A 220 -13.48 4.90 0.21
N LYS A 221 -14.45 4.04 0.55
CA LYS A 221 -14.64 2.75 -0.14
C LYS A 221 -15.09 2.91 -1.59
N ALA A 222 -15.62 4.08 -1.95
CA ALA A 222 -16.00 4.39 -3.32
C ALA A 222 -14.80 4.81 -4.17
N ASP A 223 -13.60 4.95 -3.58
CA ASP A 223 -12.39 5.41 -4.28
C ASP A 223 -12.55 6.81 -4.91
N ILE A 224 -13.50 7.59 -4.41
CA ILE A 224 -13.87 8.94 -4.86
C ILE A 224 -13.84 9.89 -3.67
N TYR A 225 -13.28 11.09 -3.86
CA TYR A 225 -13.21 12.15 -2.85
C TYR A 225 -13.07 13.55 -3.47
N TRP A 226 -13.45 14.57 -2.71
CA TRP A 226 -13.33 15.97 -3.11
C TRP A 226 -11.97 16.55 -2.70
N PHE A 227 -11.33 17.28 -3.61
CA PHE A 227 -10.09 18.02 -3.38
C PHE A 227 -10.19 19.41 -4.02
N HIS A 228 -10.31 20.46 -3.22
CA HIS A 228 -10.40 21.86 -3.68
C HIS A 228 -11.37 22.10 -4.85
N GLY A 229 -12.56 21.49 -4.83
CA GLY A 229 -13.56 21.63 -5.88
C GLY A 229 -13.37 20.71 -7.10
N TYR A 230 -12.30 19.91 -7.12
CA TYR A 230 -12.13 18.80 -8.05
C TYR A 230 -12.61 17.51 -7.40
N LEU A 231 -13.26 16.67 -8.19
CA LEU A 231 -13.62 15.31 -7.79
C LEU A 231 -12.50 14.37 -8.23
N VAL A 232 -11.82 13.79 -7.25
CA VAL A 232 -10.75 12.85 -7.50
C VAL A 232 -11.31 11.43 -7.52
N VAL A 233 -10.95 10.66 -8.54
CA VAL A 233 -11.37 9.26 -8.73
C VAL A 233 -10.10 8.41 -8.85
N LEU A 234 -9.91 7.49 -7.91
CA LEU A 234 -8.83 6.50 -8.02
C LEU A 234 -9.25 5.41 -9.00
N GLN A 235 -8.31 4.97 -9.84
CA GLN A 235 -8.48 3.93 -10.84
C GLN A 235 -7.29 2.98 -10.85
N GLU A 236 -7.50 1.76 -11.32
CA GLU A 236 -6.43 0.79 -11.49
C GLU A 236 -5.44 1.21 -12.58
N ASP A 237 -5.99 1.64 -13.72
CA ASP A 237 -5.23 2.13 -14.87
C ASP A 237 -6.04 3.24 -15.54
N ILE A 238 -5.36 4.21 -16.13
CA ILE A 238 -5.97 5.36 -16.85
C ILE A 238 -5.38 5.56 -18.24
N ARG A 239 -4.65 4.56 -18.77
CA ARG A 239 -4.06 4.62 -20.12
C ARG A 239 -5.08 4.41 -21.24
N SER A 240 -6.16 3.68 -21.00
CA SER A 240 -7.17 3.37 -22.02
C SER A 240 -8.37 4.29 -21.93
N ALA A 241 -8.91 4.66 -23.11
CA ALA A 241 -10.10 5.51 -23.19
C ALA A 241 -11.31 4.89 -22.49
N SER A 242 -11.45 3.56 -22.52
CA SER A 242 -12.55 2.86 -21.83
C SER A 242 -12.46 2.98 -20.30
N MET A 243 -11.25 2.99 -19.73
CA MET A 243 -11.07 3.21 -18.28
C MET A 243 -11.42 4.64 -17.89
N ILE A 244 -11.03 5.62 -18.71
CA ILE A 244 -11.40 7.03 -18.51
C ILE A 244 -12.92 7.20 -18.58
N GLU A 245 -13.58 6.62 -19.59
CA GLU A 245 -15.05 6.66 -19.73
C GLU A 245 -15.77 6.00 -18.55
N ASN A 246 -15.24 4.89 -18.05
CA ASN A 246 -15.76 4.23 -16.86
C ASN A 246 -15.60 5.12 -15.61
N ALA A 247 -14.44 5.75 -15.43
CA ALA A 247 -14.20 6.67 -14.32
C ALA A 247 -15.14 7.89 -14.35
N ILE A 248 -15.38 8.45 -15.54
CA ILE A 248 -16.36 9.53 -15.75
C ILE A 248 -17.77 9.05 -15.41
N SER A 249 -18.13 7.82 -15.78
CA SER A 249 -19.44 7.25 -15.48
C SER A 249 -19.64 7.02 -13.98
N GLN A 250 -18.59 6.55 -13.28
CA GLN A 250 -18.58 6.42 -11.82
C GLN A 250 -18.72 7.78 -11.12
N ALA A 251 -17.99 8.79 -11.59
CA ALA A 251 -18.09 10.15 -11.08
C ALA A 251 -19.51 10.72 -11.24
N LYS A 252 -20.13 10.54 -12.43
CA LYS A 252 -21.52 10.96 -12.69
C LYS A 252 -22.50 10.27 -11.74
N ALA A 253 -22.40 8.95 -11.60
CA ALA A 253 -23.25 8.21 -10.68
C ALA A 253 -23.08 8.68 -9.23
N TYR A 254 -21.85 9.05 -8.83
CA TYR A 254 -21.59 9.61 -7.50
C TYR A 254 -22.21 11.00 -7.32
N THR A 255 -22.09 11.89 -8.31
CA THR A 255 -22.63 13.25 -8.25
C THR A 255 -24.15 13.29 -8.36
N ASP A 256 -24.76 12.41 -9.16
CA ASP A 256 -26.22 12.33 -9.32
C ASP A 256 -26.92 11.93 -8.00
N ASN A 257 -26.20 11.20 -7.14
CA ASN A 257 -26.67 10.82 -5.81
C ASN A 257 -26.48 11.91 -4.75
N LEU A 258 -25.71 12.96 -5.05
CA LEU A 258 -25.55 14.10 -4.17
C LEU A 258 -26.57 15.17 -4.60
N ASP A 259 -27.44 15.60 -3.69
CA ASP A 259 -28.40 16.72 -3.92
C ASP A 259 -27.71 18.08 -4.25
N THR A 260 -26.39 18.09 -4.44
CA THR A 260 -25.57 19.24 -4.83
C THR A 260 -25.62 19.49 -6.34
N ARG A 261 -26.30 20.58 -6.72
CA ARG A 261 -26.23 21.16 -8.07
C ARG A 261 -24.86 21.81 -8.27
N HIS A 262 -23.91 21.07 -8.82
CA HIS A 262 -22.74 21.65 -9.49
C HIS A 262 -22.96 21.50 -10.99
N ASP A 263 -23.07 22.63 -11.71
CA ASP A 263 -23.37 22.62 -13.15
C ASP A 263 -22.19 22.05 -13.97
N ILE A 264 -20.97 22.08 -13.42
CA ILE A 264 -19.75 21.51 -14.00
C ILE A 264 -18.91 20.93 -12.86
N VAL A 265 -18.48 19.66 -13.01
CA VAL A 265 -17.56 18.98 -12.08
C VAL A 265 -16.27 18.67 -12.83
N HIS A 266 -15.15 19.14 -12.29
CA HIS A 266 -13.82 18.86 -12.82
C HIS A 266 -13.26 17.61 -12.14
N LEU A 267 -12.60 16.74 -12.92
CA LEU A 267 -12.12 15.45 -12.46
C LEU A 267 -10.60 15.40 -12.41
N ILE A 268 -10.10 14.71 -11.39
CA ILE A 268 -8.71 14.26 -11.33
C ILE A 268 -8.74 12.73 -11.26
N LEU A 269 -8.22 12.07 -12.28
CA LEU A 269 -8.09 10.62 -12.31
C LEU A 269 -6.69 10.26 -11.83
N LEU A 270 -6.61 9.45 -10.78
CA LEU A 270 -5.34 8.97 -10.23
C LEU A 270 -5.27 7.45 -10.35
N SER A 271 -4.17 6.95 -10.86
CA SER A 271 -3.78 5.53 -10.75
C SER A 271 -2.43 5.44 -10.04
N PRO A 272 -1.96 4.24 -9.66
CA PRO A 272 -0.64 4.09 -9.03
C PRO A 272 0.53 4.74 -9.80
N HIS A 273 0.37 4.93 -11.12
CA HIS A 273 1.47 5.37 -11.99
C HIS A 273 1.16 6.62 -12.82
N HIS A 274 -0.10 7.08 -12.85
CA HIS A 274 -0.51 8.16 -13.76
C HIS A 274 -1.51 9.08 -13.08
N VAL A 275 -1.49 10.34 -13.48
CA VAL A 275 -2.43 11.38 -13.08
C VAL A 275 -2.97 12.07 -14.33
N ILE A 276 -4.29 12.17 -14.47
CA ILE A 276 -4.98 12.83 -15.58
C ILE A 276 -5.99 13.83 -15.04
N PHE A 277 -6.09 14.99 -15.68
CA PHE A 277 -7.11 16.00 -15.42
C PHE A 277 -8.17 15.91 -16.52
N ALA A 278 -9.45 15.84 -16.15
CA ALA A 278 -10.58 15.59 -17.06
C ALA A 278 -11.80 16.46 -16.77
#